data_AF-B1ZG39-F1
#
_entry.id   AF-B1ZG39-F1
#
_cell.length_a   1.000
_cell.length_b   1.000
_cell.length_c   1.000
_cell.angle_alpha   90.00
_cell.angle_beta   90.00
_cell.angle_gamma   90.00
#
_symmetry.space_group_name_H-M   'P 1'
#
loop_
_entity.id
_entity.type
_entity.pdbx_description
1 polymer ?
#
loop_
_entity_poly.entity_id
_entity_poly.type
_entity_poly.pdbx_seq_one_letter_code
_entity_poly.pdbx_strand_id
1 'polypeptide(L)'
;MRALFLALLATAPAAAAEPQPAPGRYCAAGQDLPGISIGPGRGVGIDLMDCPIATIARGRVRAARCYGMGGAEVPYDADLVVRPDGSLEHDGALFRPCHR
;
A
#
# COMPACT_ATOMS: atom_id res chain seq x y z
N MET A 1 -49.97 -30.30 11.76
CA MET A 1 -48.98 -29.44 12.43
C MET A 1 -47.89 -29.12 11.41
N ARG A 2 -47.89 -27.90 10.86
CA ARG A 2 -47.04 -27.49 9.73
C ARG A 2 -45.93 -26.61 10.32
N ALA A 3 -44.75 -27.18 10.52
CA ALA A 3 -43.61 -26.48 11.12
C ALA A 3 -43.11 -25.40 10.17
N LEU A 4 -43.21 -24.13 10.58
CA LEU A 4 -42.51 -23.03 9.94
C LEU A 4 -41.02 -23.13 10.30
N PHE A 5 -40.18 -23.43 9.31
CA PHE A 5 -38.74 -23.22 9.42
C PHE A 5 -38.43 -21.75 9.08
N LEU A 6 -38.21 -20.95 10.11
CA LEU A 6 -37.60 -19.63 10.00
C LEU A 6 -36.10 -19.80 9.69
N ALA A 7 -35.70 -19.51 8.45
CA ALA A 7 -34.30 -19.46 8.06
C ALA A 7 -33.66 -18.16 8.59
N LEU A 8 -32.76 -18.27 9.57
CA LEU A 8 -31.88 -17.18 9.98
C LEU A 8 -30.85 -16.92 8.86
N LEU A 9 -30.97 -15.78 8.19
CA LEU A 9 -29.93 -15.26 7.29
C LEU A 9 -28.81 -14.68 8.16
N ALA A 10 -27.71 -15.43 8.29
CA ALA A 10 -26.49 -14.93 8.90
C ALA A 10 -25.86 -13.85 7.98
N THR A 11 -25.94 -12.59 8.39
CA THR A 11 -25.23 -11.48 7.75
C THR A 11 -23.75 -11.60 8.05
N ALA A 12 -22.99 -12.29 7.19
CA ALA A 12 -21.53 -12.24 7.26
C ALA A 12 -21.07 -10.79 6.96
N PRO A 13 -20.14 -10.23 7.74
CA PRO A 13 -19.60 -8.91 7.45
C PRO A 13 -18.88 -8.99 6.10
N ALA A 14 -19.31 -8.16 5.15
CA ALA A 14 -18.55 -7.97 3.92
C ALA A 14 -17.17 -7.44 4.31
N ALA A 15 -16.12 -8.22 4.03
CA ALA A 15 -14.76 -7.76 4.22
C ALA A 15 -14.55 -6.51 3.37
N ALA A 16 -14.42 -5.36 4.03
CA ALA A 16 -14.10 -4.11 3.35
C ALA A 16 -12.76 -4.29 2.62
N ALA A 17 -12.72 -3.93 1.34
CA ALA A 17 -11.48 -3.97 0.58
C ALA A 17 -10.42 -3.09 1.28
N GLU A 18 -9.20 -3.60 1.38
CA GLU A 18 -8.10 -2.80 1.94
C GLU A 18 -7.88 -1.55 1.09
N PRO A 19 -7.69 -0.37 1.72
CA PRO A 19 -7.35 0.84 0.99
C PRO A 19 -6.12 0.62 0.12
N GLN A 20 -6.19 1.08 -1.12
CA GLN A 20 -5.07 1.09 -2.05
C GLN A 20 -4.62 2.53 -2.28
N PRO A 21 -3.31 2.78 -2.43
CA PRO A 21 -2.82 4.12 -2.68
C PRO A 21 -3.16 4.54 -4.12
N ALA A 22 -3.45 5.82 -4.31
CA ALA A 22 -3.63 6.36 -5.64
C ALA A 22 -2.27 6.46 -6.36
N PRO A 23 -2.22 6.30 -7.69
CA PRO A 23 -1.01 6.60 -8.45
C PRO A 23 -0.55 8.04 -8.23
N GLY A 24 0.74 8.25 -8.03
CA GLY A 24 1.30 9.57 -7.78
C GLY A 24 2.63 9.57 -7.04
N ARG A 25 3.10 10.77 -6.70
CA ARG A 25 4.26 10.98 -5.82
C ARG A 25 3.78 11.41 -4.44
N TYR A 26 4.41 10.83 -3.43
CA TYR A 26 4.17 11.09 -2.03
C TYR A 26 5.45 11.63 -1.39
N CYS A 27 5.33 12.78 -0.74
CA CYS A 27 6.43 13.52 -0.13
C CYS A 27 6.33 13.40 1.40
N ALA A 28 7.47 13.22 2.06
CA ALA A 28 7.52 13.14 3.52
C ALA A 28 7.04 14.46 4.15
N ALA A 29 6.12 14.35 5.10
CA ALA A 29 5.56 15.48 5.82
C ALA A 29 6.48 15.86 6.99
N GLY A 30 7.12 17.03 6.89
CA GLY A 30 7.95 17.58 7.98
C GLY A 30 9.31 16.91 8.16
N GLN A 31 9.76 16.09 7.20
CA GLN A 31 11.06 15.43 7.20
C GLN A 31 11.69 15.52 5.80
N ASP A 32 13.02 15.57 5.74
CA ASP A 32 13.78 15.51 4.48
C ASP A 32 14.14 14.06 4.17
N LEU A 33 13.17 13.33 3.61
CA LEU A 33 13.30 11.93 3.21
C LEU A 33 13.00 11.77 1.71
N PRO A 34 13.60 10.77 1.04
CA PRO A 34 13.20 10.41 -0.31
C PRO A 34 11.69 10.14 -0.40
N GLY A 35 11.06 10.65 -1.47
CA GLY A 35 9.63 10.44 -1.69
C GLY A 35 9.31 9.00 -2.12
N ILE A 36 8.05 8.61 -1.92
CA ILE A 36 7.49 7.35 -2.41
C ILE A 36 6.76 7.62 -3.72
N SER A 37 6.94 6.78 -4.74
CA SER A 37 6.17 6.83 -5.97
C SER A 37 5.29 5.59 -6.11
N ILE A 38 4.03 5.81 -6.48
CA ILE A 38 3.06 4.76 -6.79
C ILE A 38 2.74 4.88 -8.27
N GLY A 39 3.09 3.85 -9.04
CA GLY A 39 2.81 3.80 -10.47
C GLY A 39 1.32 3.64 -10.78
N PRO A 40 0.88 3.90 -12.03
CA PRO A 40 -0.49 3.60 -12.47
C PRO A 40 -0.78 2.09 -12.54
N GLY A 41 0.25 1.25 -12.43
CA GLY A 41 0.15 -0.20 -12.32
C GLY A 41 0.71 -0.69 -10.99
N ARG A 42 1.63 -1.65 -11.05
CA ARG A 42 2.22 -2.30 -9.86
C ARG A 42 3.61 -1.78 -9.49
N GLY A 43 4.09 -0.74 -10.16
CA GLY A 43 5.40 -0.14 -9.88
C GLY A 43 5.36 0.67 -8.59
N VAL A 44 6.40 0.54 -7.76
CA VAL A 44 6.58 1.33 -6.53
C VAL A 44 8.03 1.79 -6.46
N GLY A 45 8.25 3.09 -6.25
CA GLY A 45 9.54 3.62 -5.84
C GLY A 45 9.52 3.96 -4.35
N ILE A 46 10.47 3.44 -3.59
CA ILE A 46 10.54 3.57 -2.12
C ILE A 46 11.99 3.30 -1.67
N ASP A 47 12.47 3.95 -0.61
CA ASP A 47 13.83 3.74 -0.06
C ASP A 47 14.97 3.83 -1.08
N LEU A 48 14.85 4.74 -2.05
CA LEU A 48 15.79 4.88 -3.17
C LEU A 48 15.91 3.61 -4.04
N MET A 49 14.88 2.77 -4.03
CA MET A 49 14.73 1.60 -4.88
C MET A 49 13.56 1.77 -5.85
N ASP A 50 13.70 1.18 -7.04
CA ASP A 50 12.62 1.03 -8.01
C ASP A 50 12.18 -0.44 -8.06
N CYS A 51 10.91 -0.69 -7.74
CA CYS A 51 10.29 -2.01 -7.70
C CYS A 51 9.24 -2.11 -8.82
N PRO A 52 9.56 -2.73 -9.98
CA PRO A 52 8.66 -2.72 -11.14
C PRO A 52 7.34 -3.46 -10.91
N ILE A 53 7.36 -4.49 -10.04
CA ILE A 53 6.20 -5.31 -9.71
C ILE A 53 6.17 -5.52 -8.20
N ALA A 54 5.39 -4.68 -7.52
CA ALA A 54 5.11 -4.79 -6.10
C ALA A 54 3.65 -5.19 -5.83
N THR A 55 3.39 -5.57 -4.60
CA THR A 55 2.05 -5.81 -4.05
C THR A 55 1.95 -5.04 -2.75
N ILE A 56 0.90 -4.22 -2.61
CA ILE A 56 0.61 -3.48 -1.39
C ILE A 56 -0.63 -4.10 -0.76
N ALA A 57 -0.45 -4.75 0.38
CA ALA A 57 -1.52 -5.42 1.09
C ALA A 57 -1.14 -5.58 2.56
N ARG A 58 -2.15 -5.52 3.45
CA ARG A 58 -2.00 -5.69 4.89
C ARG A 58 -0.92 -4.79 5.50
N GLY A 59 -0.90 -3.53 5.06
CA GLY A 59 0.05 -2.52 5.55
C GLY A 59 1.51 -2.79 5.17
N ARG A 60 1.76 -3.54 4.10
CA ARG A 60 3.11 -3.88 3.63
C ARG A 60 3.22 -3.76 2.13
N VAL A 61 4.42 -3.42 1.67
CA VAL A 61 4.82 -3.50 0.26
C VAL A 61 5.78 -4.67 0.08
N ARG A 62 5.52 -5.50 -0.93
CA ARG A 62 6.36 -6.66 -1.26
C ARG A 62 6.68 -6.69 -2.74
N ALA A 63 7.94 -6.90 -3.07
CA ALA A 63 8.42 -7.13 -4.42
C ALA A 63 9.52 -8.19 -4.42
N ALA A 64 9.47 -9.11 -5.39
CA ALA A 64 10.53 -10.09 -5.55
C ALA A 64 11.83 -9.47 -6.07
N ARG A 65 11.72 -8.32 -6.75
CA ARG A 65 12.82 -7.62 -7.43
C ARG A 65 12.63 -6.12 -7.32
N CYS A 66 13.61 -5.47 -6.73
CA CYS A 66 13.79 -4.02 -6.76
C CYS A 66 15.24 -3.71 -7.13
N TYR A 67 15.46 -2.52 -7.65
CA TYR A 67 16.76 -2.04 -8.11
C TYR A 67 17.11 -0.77 -7.35
N GLY A 68 18.18 -0.84 -6.55
CA GLY A 68 18.75 0.32 -5.87
C GLY A 68 19.80 1.05 -6.72
N MET A 69 20.40 2.07 -6.13
CA MET A 69 21.56 2.78 -6.69
C MET A 69 22.72 1.78 -6.90
N GLY A 70 22.99 1.40 -8.15
CA GLY A 70 23.99 0.39 -8.51
C GLY A 70 23.44 -0.78 -9.34
N GLY A 71 22.11 -0.86 -9.50
CA GLY A 71 21.46 -1.83 -10.40
C GLY A 71 21.40 -3.26 -9.88
N ALA A 72 21.89 -3.52 -8.66
CA ALA A 72 21.75 -4.81 -8.01
C ALA A 72 20.28 -5.12 -7.75
N GLU A 73 19.88 -6.34 -8.08
CA GLU A 73 18.54 -6.85 -7.83
C GLU A 73 18.45 -7.40 -6.40
N VAL A 74 17.49 -6.90 -5.63
CA VAL A 74 17.21 -7.36 -4.27
C VAL A 74 15.71 -7.59 -4.06
N PRO A 75 15.30 -8.62 -3.30
CA PRO A 75 13.92 -8.72 -2.83
C PRO A 75 13.64 -7.62 -1.80
N TYR A 76 12.39 -7.19 -1.71
CA TYR A 76 11.97 -6.12 -0.81
C TYR A 76 10.64 -6.48 -0.11
N ASP A 77 10.61 -6.32 1.21
CA ASP A 77 9.43 -6.49 2.06
C ASP A 77 9.49 -5.53 3.24
N ALA A 78 8.73 -4.43 3.16
CA ALA A 78 8.70 -3.38 4.18
C ALA A 78 7.25 -3.03 4.57
N ASP A 79 7.09 -2.26 5.64
CA ASP A 79 5.81 -1.66 5.97
C ASP A 79 5.43 -0.58 4.95
N LEU A 80 4.14 -0.49 4.64
CA LEU A 80 3.58 0.61 3.87
C LEU A 80 2.08 0.64 4.15
N VAL A 81 1.67 1.50 5.06
CA VAL A 81 0.27 1.61 5.49
C VAL A 81 -0.40 2.70 4.67
N VAL A 82 -1.50 2.34 4.01
CA VAL A 82 -2.39 3.31 3.35
C VAL A 82 -3.39 3.80 4.39
N ARG A 83 -3.34 5.09 4.74
CA ARG A 83 -4.25 5.69 5.73
C ARG A 83 -5.58 6.08 5.07
N PRO A 84 -6.68 6.22 5.85
CA PRO A 84 -8.00 6.55 5.30
C PRO A 84 -8.08 7.89 4.55
N ASP A 85 -7.17 8.83 4.82
CA ASP A 85 -7.06 10.13 4.14
C ASP A 85 -6.24 10.06 2.84
N GLY A 86 -5.79 8.85 2.45
CA GLY A 86 -4.98 8.61 1.26
C GLY A 86 -3.49 8.89 1.44
N SER A 87 -3.05 9.32 2.63
CA SER A 87 -1.63 9.41 2.96
C SER A 87 -1.02 8.02 3.19
N LEU A 88 0.31 7.95 3.10
CA LEU A 88 1.07 6.73 3.35
C LEU A 88 1.87 6.87 4.65
N GLU A 89 2.02 5.79 5.38
CA GLU A 89 2.96 5.69 6.49
C GLU A 89 3.95 4.56 6.21
N HIS A 90 5.23 4.86 6.39
CA HIS A 90 6.34 3.93 6.19
C HIS A 90 7.49 4.31 7.12
N ASP A 91 8.05 3.35 7.84
CA ASP A 91 9.11 3.55 8.85
C ASP A 91 8.77 4.66 9.86
N GLY A 92 7.49 4.78 10.21
CA GLY A 92 6.96 5.81 11.13
C GLY A 92 6.90 7.22 10.55
N ALA A 93 7.31 7.44 9.30
CA ALA A 93 7.17 8.71 8.60
C ALA A 93 5.85 8.78 7.83
N LEU A 94 5.22 9.95 7.86
CA LEU A 94 3.99 10.23 7.10
C LEU A 94 4.35 10.83 5.73
N PHE A 95 3.79 10.30 4.67
CA PHE A 95 3.95 10.80 3.31
C PHE A 95 2.60 11.22 2.73
N ARG A 96 2.54 12.45 2.21
CA ARG A 96 1.33 13.02 1.61
C ARG A 96 1.52 13.21 0.11
N PRO A 97 0.45 13.18 -0.71
CA PRO A 97 0.56 13.56 -2.12
C PRO A 97 1.33 14.88 -2.24
N CYS A 98 2.39 14.87 -3.05
CA CYS A 98 3.19 16.06 -3.25
C CYS A 98 2.30 17.14 -3.89
N HIS A 99 2.22 18.32 -3.28
CA HIS A 99 1.63 19.47 -3.95
C HIS A 99 2.57 19.91 -5.07
N ARG A 100 2.03 20.15 -6.27
CA ARG A 100 2.79 20.76 -7.37
C ARG A 100 3.09 22.21 -7.06
#